data_AF-A0A838KS37-F1
#
_entry.id   AF-A0A838KS37-F1
#
_cell.length_a   1.000
_cell.length_b   1.000
_cell.length_c   1.000
_cell.angle_alpha   90.00
_cell.angle_beta   90.00
_cell.angle_gamma   90.00
#
_symmetry.space_group_name_H-M   'P 1'
#
loop_
_entity.id
_entity.type
_entity.pdbx_description
1 polymer ?
#
loop_
_entity_poly.entity_id
_entity_poly.type
_entity_poly.pdbx_seq_one_letter_code
_entity_poly.pdbx_strand_id
1 'polypeptide(L)' 'MRRVLPWLAIVVVLVGTAYLLRSQGRLWLCSCGYVAPWSSDPWSSDNSQHLLDPYSFTHVLHGFLLCGLLALIVP' A
#
# COMPACT_ATOMS: atom_id res chain seq x y z
N MET A 1 20.69 -17.90 -4.81
CA MET A 1 19.23 -18.03 -5.01
C MET A 1 18.41 -17.73 -3.75
N ARG A 2 18.67 -18.33 -2.58
CA ARG A 2 17.89 -18.08 -1.34
C ARG A 2 17.77 -16.61 -0.90
N ARG A 3 18.79 -15.77 -1.15
CA ARG A 3 18.71 -14.32 -0.84
C ARG A 3 17.86 -13.49 -1.81
N VAL A 4 17.59 -14.02 -3.01
CA VAL A 4 16.85 -13.31 -4.08
C VAL A 4 15.36 -13.64 -4.02
N LEU A 5 15.02 -14.81 -3.45
CA LEU A 5 13.66 -15.30 -3.35
C LEU A 5 12.72 -14.36 -2.56
N PRO A 6 13.12 -13.76 -1.42
CA PRO A 6 12.27 -12.80 -0.72
C PRO A 6 11.96 -11.56 -1.57
N TRP A 7 12.95 -11.03 -2.28
CA TRP A 7 12.77 -9.88 -3.17
C TRP A 7 11.81 -10.19 -4.32
N LEU A 8 11.95 -11.37 -4.93
CA LEU A 8 11.00 -11.82 -5.95
C LEU A 8 9.59 -11.98 -5.38
N ALA A 9 9.43 -12.57 -4.20
CA ALA A 9 8.13 -12.71 -3.55
C ALA A 9 7.48 -11.35 -3.28
N ILE A 10 8.25 -10.37 -2.77
CA ILE A 10 7.76 -9.00 -2.55
C ILE A 10 7.28 -8.38 -3.86
N VAL A 11 8.08 -8.44 -4.93
CA VAL A 11 7.71 -7.87 -6.24
C VAL A 11 6.44 -8.52 -6.78
N VAL A 12 6.32 -9.85 -6.72
CA VAL A 12 5.14 -10.58 -7.18
C VAL A 12 3.89 -10.18 -6.41
N VAL A 13 3.98 -10.07 -5.08
CA VAL A 13 2.84 -9.65 -4.25
C VAL A 13 2.42 -8.20 -4.56
N LEU A 14 3.37 -7.28 -4.69
CA LEU A 14 3.07 -5.88 -5.00
C LEU A 14 2.43 -5.73 -6.38
N VAL A 15 3.01 -6.34 -7.42
CA VAL A 15 2.46 -6.29 -8.79
C VAL A 15 1.10 -6.96 -8.87
N GLY A 16 0.94 -8.14 -8.25
CA GLY A 16 -0.33 -8.86 -8.22
C GLY A 16 -1.44 -8.07 -7.54
N THR A 17 -1.13 -7.43 -6.40
CA THR A 17 -2.09 -6.60 -5.65
C THR A 17 -2.51 -5.37 -6.46
N ALA A 18 -1.54 -4.67 -7.06
CA ALA A 18 -1.81 -3.50 -7.91
C ALA A 18 -2.68 -3.87 -9.12
N TYR A 19 -2.39 -5.00 -9.76
CA TYR A 19 -3.20 -5.52 -10.86
C TYR A 19 -4.64 -5.84 -10.44
N LEU A 20 -4.81 -6.56 -9.33
CA LEU A 20 -6.12 -6.93 -8.81
C LEU A 20 -6.96 -5.69 -8.46
N LEU A 21 -6.38 -4.72 -7.76
CA LEU A 21 -7.06 -3.47 -7.44
C LEU A 21 -7.49 -2.76 -8.73
N ARG A 22 -6.60 -2.68 -9.72
CA ARG A 22 -6.93 -2.05 -11.00
C ARG A 22 -8.06 -2.77 -11.74
N SER A 23 -8.10 -4.11 -11.69
CA SER A 23 -9.18 -4.91 -12.27
C SER A 23 -10.52 -4.73 -11.56
N GLN A 24 -10.50 -4.38 -10.27
CA GLN A 24 -11.70 -4.05 -9.48
C GLN A 24 -12.17 -2.60 -9.71
N GLY A 25 -11.56 -1.86 -10.63
CA GLY A 25 -11.94 -0.49 -10.96
C GLY A 25 -11.32 0.58 -10.07
N ARG A 26 -10.35 0.25 -9.20
CA ARG A 26 -9.57 1.29 -8.51
C ARG A 26 -8.83 2.15 -9.52
N LEU A 27 -8.93 3.46 -9.32
CA LEU A 27 -8.12 4.43 -10.04
C LEU A 27 -6.67 4.34 -9.55
N TRP A 28 -5.71 4.52 -10.46
CA TRP A 28 -4.29 4.60 -10.11
C TRP A 28 -3.97 5.83 -9.28
N LEU A 29 -4.62 6.94 -9.61
CA LEU A 29 -4.53 8.25 -8.99
C LEU A 29 -5.92 8.88 -9.03
N CYS A 30 -6.14 9.90 -8.22
CA CYS A 30 -7.36 10.70 -8.22
C CYS A 30 -7.82 11.11 -9.65
N SER A 31 -9.12 11.05 -9.91
CA SER A 31 -9.73 11.54 -11.17
C SER A 31 -9.87 13.07 -11.23
N CYS A 32 -9.43 13.77 -10.19
CA CYS A 32 -9.51 15.22 -10.03
C CYS A 32 -8.56 16.04 -10.93
N GLY A 33 -7.66 15.38 -11.67
CA GLY A 33 -6.76 16.05 -12.62
C GLY A 33 -5.50 16.66 -11.99
N TYR A 34 -5.25 16.40 -10.70
CA TYR A 34 -4.01 16.78 -10.03
C TYR A 34 -3.52 15.68 -9.09
N VAL A 35 -2.27 15.80 -8.67
CA VAL A 35 -1.67 14.93 -7.66
C VAL A 35 -1.15 15.82 -6.53
N ALA A 36 -1.61 15.54 -5.32
CA ALA A 36 -1.10 16.15 -4.10
C ALA A 36 -0.22 15.15 -3.34
N PRO A 37 0.82 15.63 -2.64
CA PRO A 37 1.57 14.79 -1.71
C PRO A 37 0.74 14.35 -0.49
N TRP A 38 -0.28 15.12 -0.12
CA TRP A 38 -1.07 14.91 1.09
C TRP A 38 -2.54 15.29 0.88
N SER A 39 -3.46 14.46 1.36
CA SER A 39 -4.89 14.78 1.53
C SER A 39 -5.24 14.78 3.01
N SER A 40 -5.92 15.82 3.51
CA SER A 40 -6.18 15.99 4.94
C SER A 40 -7.54 15.46 5.40
N ASP A 41 -8.55 15.47 4.53
CA ASP A 41 -9.93 15.10 4.88
C ASP A 41 -10.17 13.61 4.57
N PRO A 42 -10.30 12.74 5.59
CA PRO A 42 -10.54 11.31 5.39
C PRO A 42 -11.90 10.99 4.76
N TRP A 43 -12.86 11.92 4.83
CA TRP A 43 -14.21 11.75 4.27
C TRP A 43 -14.34 12.31 2.84
N SER A 44 -13.27 12.89 2.30
CA SER A 44 -13.24 13.38 0.93
C SER A 44 -13.10 12.27 -0.10
N SER A 45 -13.46 12.56 -1.35
CA SER A 45 -13.17 11.71 -2.52
C SER A 45 -11.67 11.54 -2.79
N ASP A 46 -10.84 12.40 -2.21
CA ASP A 46 -9.39 12.48 -2.41
C ASP A 46 -8.64 11.54 -1.45
N ASN A 47 -9.31 11.06 -0.40
CA ASN A 47 -8.74 10.15 0.59
C ASN A 47 -8.29 8.83 -0.08
N SER A 48 -7.04 8.43 0.18
CA SER A 48 -6.39 7.27 -0.42
C SER A 48 -6.29 7.28 -1.95
N GLN A 49 -6.53 8.45 -2.58
CA GLN A 49 -6.38 8.67 -4.03
C GLN A 49 -5.15 9.51 -4.38
N HIS A 50 -4.46 10.03 -3.37
CA HIS A 50 -3.20 10.77 -3.45
C HIS A 50 -2.06 10.01 -2.75
N LEU A 51 -0.87 10.61 -2.66
CA LEU A 51 0.32 9.93 -2.16
C LEU A 51 0.23 9.56 -0.67
N LEU A 52 -0.25 10.48 0.17
CA LEU A 52 -0.39 10.29 1.61
C LEU A 52 -1.71 10.88 2.11
N ASP A 53 -2.19 10.33 3.22
CA ASP A 53 -3.40 10.71 3.93
C ASP A 53 -3.27 10.31 5.42
N PRO A 54 -4.24 10.64 6.31
CA PRO A 54 -4.19 10.21 7.71
C PRO A 54 -4.09 8.69 7.91
N TYR A 55 -4.60 7.88 6.97
CA TYR A 55 -4.46 6.43 7.03
C TYR A 55 -3.04 5.95 6.74
N SER A 56 -2.18 6.76 6.15
CA SER A 56 -0.76 6.42 5.98
C SER A 56 -0.08 6.10 7.32
N PHE A 57 -0.50 6.75 8.42
CA PHE A 57 -0.01 6.42 9.76
C PHE A 57 -0.45 5.03 10.24
N THR A 58 -1.67 4.60 9.90
CA THR A 58 -2.14 3.25 10.25
C THR A 58 -1.37 2.20 9.46
N HIS A 59 -1.02 2.46 8.19
CA HIS A 59 -0.18 1.56 7.39
C HIS A 59 1.20 1.35 8.03
N VAL A 60 1.83 2.41 8.55
CA VAL A 60 3.11 2.29 9.28
C VAL A 60 2.92 1.43 10.52
N LEU A 61 1.90 1.71 11.34
CA LEU A 61 1.62 0.95 12.55
C LEU A 61 1.34 -0.54 12.27
N HIS A 62 0.47 -0.83 11.31
CA HIS A 62 0.18 -2.20 10.87
C HIS A 62 1.42 -2.88 10.31
N GLY A 63 2.27 -2.16 9.57
CA GLY A 63 3.55 -2.68 9.08
C GLY A 63 4.46 -3.14 10.21
N PHE A 64 4.64 -2.32 11.25
CA PHE A 64 5.42 -2.72 12.42
C PHE A 64 4.84 -3.96 13.12
N LEU A 65 3.53 -3.98 13.33
CA LEU A 65 2.85 -5.09 13.99
C LEU A 65 2.97 -6.40 13.20
N LEU A 66 2.69 -6.37 11.89
CA LEU A 66 2.71 -7.54 11.03
C LEU A 66 4.13 -8.06 10.79
N CYS A 67 5.10 -7.17 10.55
CA CYS A 67 6.51 -7.56 10.43
C CYS A 67 7.04 -8.13 11.74
N GLY A 68 6.70 -7.52 12.88
CA GLY A 68 7.06 -8.03 14.20
C GLY A 68 6.47 -9.41 14.45
N LEU A 69 5.19 -9.61 14.12
CA LEU A 69 4.53 -10.91 14.25
C LEU A 69 5.16 -11.98 13.35
N LEU A 70 5.45 -11.65 12.09
CA LEU A 70 6.15 -12.56 11.17
C LEU A 70 7.53 -12.94 11.70
N ALA A 71 8.29 -11.99 12.23
CA ALA A 71 9.61 -12.26 12.82
C ALA A 71 9.55 -13.17 14.05
N LEU A 72 8.43 -13.17 14.79
CA LEU A 72 8.23 -14.05 15.95
C LEU A 72 7.79 -15.47 15.57
N ILE A 73 7.00 -15.62 14.50
CA ILE A 73 6.38 -16.91 14.12
C ILE A 73 7.21 -17.67 13.09
N VAL A 74 7.89 -16.96 12.19
CA VAL A 74 8.70 -17.57 11.13
C VAL A 74 10.11 -17.84 11.68
N PRO A 75 10.56 -19.12 11.70
CA PRO A 75 11.87 -19.50 12.23
C PRO A 75 13.06 -19.02 11.39
#